data_AF-A0A8J3DHD0-F1
#
_entry.id   AF-A0A8J3DHD0-F1
#
_cell.length_a   1.000
_cell.length_b   1.000
_cell.length_c   1.000
_cell.angle_alpha   90.00
_cell.angle_beta   90.00
_cell.angle_gamma   90.00
#
_symmetry.space_group_name_H-M   'P 1'
#
loop_
_entity.id
_entity.type
_entity.pdbx_description
1 polymer ?
#
loop_
_entity_poly.entity_id
_entity_poly.type
_entity_poly.pdbx_seq_one_letter_code
_entity_poly.pdbx_strand_id
1 'polypeptide(L)'
;MKHKSQLILAALCAAPFASGITYLDETVAGINKLNNGVGQAPSYEIDTNLNLGTAFPGETEFVLPAVVFVNNGATLTIPAGTIMRGQPRIVAGTSDAPGALIVTEDGMIDAVGTATAPIIWTTAATGTIGSFAKYVKGNQSPVWLDPSPLLSPLAPQISGTNTTKLWGGVALLGKAPNNLAGTRPPGLVGRGTLEGLPASAGANAYYGGSNPNDSSGRIIYNSIRHNGDILADGDEIQGLTLGSAGYGTELKYIEIYCSADDGIEIFGGTSFMDHILISFVEDDGLDLDQGYSGAIQYLVSIMANNTTYPSFGGGNAGEWDGDDYSSSFDSTGLPLTYPTFYNMTFVGASDNGNKGLNADTGWGGNLYNSIVYNFPTEGFAFGNGGFPGTNSSDRIANDTIDFSGVVFFNSPSTTANAGTVISSGFNNTTAITLLGNSQVVGTNGLIPVPTGSATEYAVFPSFGLGVGYTGNYFTPASYKGAFDPDTTATIWTTGWTALNHLDMIPDRADGLDVDGL
;
A
#
# COMPACT_ATOMS: atom_id res chain seq x y z
N MET A 1 0.33 54.64 -7.54
CA MET A 1 -1.09 54.35 -7.82
C MET A 1 -1.28 52.85 -7.67
N LYS A 2 -2.08 52.43 -6.68
CA LYS A 2 -2.28 51.03 -6.30
C LYS A 2 -3.19 50.35 -7.32
N HIS A 3 -2.72 49.29 -7.98
CA HIS A 3 -3.59 48.35 -8.67
C HIS A 3 -4.11 47.33 -7.64
N LYS A 4 -5.43 47.32 -7.46
CA LYS A 4 -6.16 46.32 -6.67
C LYS A 4 -6.27 45.06 -7.54
N SER A 5 -5.54 44.02 -7.17
CA SER A 5 -5.84 42.65 -7.59
C SER A 5 -6.96 42.13 -6.68
N GLN A 6 -8.11 41.81 -7.25
CA GLN A 6 -9.21 41.20 -6.52
C GLN A 6 -8.85 39.76 -6.19
N LEU A 7 -8.58 39.48 -4.91
CA LEU A 7 -8.63 38.12 -4.37
C LEU A 7 -10.08 37.64 -4.51
N ILE A 8 -10.31 36.64 -5.37
CA ILE A 8 -11.51 35.82 -5.31
C ILE A 8 -11.29 34.87 -4.13
N LEU A 9 -11.71 35.31 -2.95
CA LEU A 9 -11.88 34.43 -1.81
C LEU A 9 -13.11 33.57 -2.11
N ALA A 10 -12.91 32.37 -2.65
CA ALA A 10 -13.95 31.35 -2.69
C ALA A 10 -14.18 30.88 -1.24
N ALA A 11 -14.97 31.65 -0.49
CA ALA A 11 -15.57 31.16 0.74
C ALA A 11 -16.59 30.10 0.36
N LEU A 12 -16.14 28.85 0.23
CA LEU A 12 -17.03 27.71 0.27
C LEU A 12 -17.60 27.70 1.70
N CYS A 13 -18.82 28.19 1.84
CA CYS A 13 -19.62 28.05 3.04
C CYS A 13 -19.88 26.55 3.24
N ALA A 14 -18.96 25.86 3.90
CA ALA A 14 -19.24 24.59 4.55
C ALA A 14 -20.23 24.91 5.67
N ALA A 15 -21.52 24.70 5.41
CA ALA A 15 -22.49 24.62 6.50
C ALA A 15 -21.98 23.53 7.47
N PRO A 16 -21.94 23.78 8.78
CA PRO A 16 -21.57 22.75 9.74
C PRO A 16 -22.75 21.78 9.82
N PHE A 17 -22.79 20.81 8.91
CA PHE A 17 -23.50 19.58 9.20
C PHE A 17 -22.76 18.98 10.39
N ALA A 18 -23.43 18.86 11.53
CA ALA A 18 -22.91 18.04 12.61
C ALA A 18 -22.86 16.62 12.05
N SER A 19 -21.69 16.20 11.56
CA SER A 19 -21.46 14.83 11.12
C SER A 19 -21.62 13.94 12.35
N GLY A 20 -22.68 13.13 12.37
CA GLY A 20 -22.76 12.04 13.34
C GLY A 20 -21.55 11.12 13.14
N ILE A 21 -21.04 10.57 14.25
CA ILE A 21 -20.04 9.50 14.22
C ILE A 21 -20.80 8.19 14.34
N THR A 22 -20.68 7.32 13.34
CA THR A 22 -21.28 5.98 13.39
C THR A 22 -20.27 4.91 13.77
N TYR A 23 -20.64 4.08 14.73
CA TYR A 23 -19.85 2.94 15.20
C TYR A 23 -20.37 1.68 14.50
N LEU A 24 -19.54 1.03 13.68
CA LEU A 24 -19.94 -0.08 12.81
C LEU A 24 -20.02 -1.41 13.58
N ASP A 25 -21.01 -1.52 14.47
CA ASP A 25 -21.31 -2.72 15.28
C ASP A 25 -22.77 -3.17 15.11
N GLU A 26 -23.25 -4.08 15.98
CA GLU A 26 -24.61 -4.66 15.90
C GLU A 26 -25.77 -3.64 16.03
N THR A 27 -25.48 -2.38 16.38
CA THR A 27 -26.50 -1.32 16.39
C THR A 27 -26.81 -0.79 14.99
N VAL A 28 -25.97 -1.08 14.01
CA VAL A 28 -26.22 -0.83 12.59
C VAL A 28 -26.94 -2.03 11.98
N ALA A 29 -28.08 -1.78 11.33
CA ALA A 29 -28.82 -2.84 10.64
C ALA A 29 -27.95 -3.48 9.55
N GLY A 30 -27.88 -4.82 9.55
CA GLY A 30 -27.07 -5.59 8.60
C GLY A 30 -25.65 -5.91 9.09
N ILE A 31 -25.27 -5.44 10.28
CA ILE A 31 -24.02 -5.83 10.95
C ILE A 31 -24.32 -6.80 12.09
N ASN A 32 -23.64 -7.95 12.09
CA ASN A 32 -23.76 -8.97 13.12
C ASN A 32 -22.48 -9.07 13.93
N LYS A 33 -22.61 -9.28 15.24
CA LYS A 33 -21.48 -9.59 16.11
C LYS A 33 -21.18 -11.08 16.07
N LEU A 34 -19.92 -11.43 15.82
CA LEU A 34 -19.44 -12.80 15.84
C LEU A 34 -19.20 -13.31 17.27
N ASN A 35 -19.46 -14.60 17.48
CA ASN A 35 -19.16 -15.27 18.75
C ASN A 35 -17.78 -15.93 18.67
N ASN A 36 -16.76 -15.22 19.14
CA ASN A 36 -15.37 -15.65 19.08
C ASN A 36 -14.96 -16.59 20.24
N GLY A 37 -15.89 -16.95 21.11
CA GLY A 37 -15.62 -17.76 22.29
C GLY A 37 -15.21 -16.93 23.52
N VAL A 38 -15.03 -17.61 24.66
CA VAL A 38 -14.77 -16.96 25.94
C VAL A 38 -13.34 -16.40 25.97
N GLY A 39 -13.23 -15.11 26.27
CA GLY A 39 -11.95 -14.43 26.44
C GLY A 39 -11.29 -13.92 25.16
N GLN A 40 -11.99 -13.98 24.02
CA GLN A 40 -11.53 -13.47 22.73
C GLN A 40 -12.13 -12.07 22.43
N ALA A 41 -11.42 -11.25 21.66
CA ALA A 41 -11.90 -9.95 21.20
C ALA A 41 -13.21 -10.11 20.40
N PRO A 42 -14.14 -9.14 20.39
CA PRO A 42 -15.27 -9.18 19.47
C PRO A 42 -14.81 -8.97 18.02
N SER A 43 -15.55 -9.51 17.07
CA SER A 43 -15.49 -9.15 15.64
C SER A 43 -16.90 -9.02 15.08
N TYR A 44 -17.00 -8.46 13.88
CA TYR A 44 -18.27 -8.07 13.27
C TYR A 44 -18.32 -8.47 11.80
N GLU A 45 -19.52 -8.67 11.28
CA GLU A 45 -19.77 -9.10 9.90
C GLU A 45 -20.84 -8.23 9.25
N ILE A 46 -20.58 -7.82 8.02
CA ILE A 46 -21.54 -7.19 7.12
C ILE A 46 -22.00 -8.28 6.14
N ASP A 47 -23.20 -8.83 6.37
CA ASP A 47 -23.77 -9.93 5.57
C ASP A 47 -24.71 -9.46 4.45
N THR A 48 -24.94 -8.15 4.39
CA THR A 48 -25.81 -7.53 3.39
C THR A 48 -25.17 -6.26 2.87
N ASN A 49 -25.56 -5.83 1.67
CA ASN A 49 -25.02 -4.59 1.09
C ASN A 49 -25.25 -3.41 2.03
N LEU A 50 -24.15 -2.78 2.44
CA LEU A 50 -24.13 -1.62 3.30
C LEU A 50 -23.55 -0.45 2.52
N ASN A 51 -24.40 0.50 2.15
CA ASN A 51 -23.97 1.73 1.49
C ASN A 51 -24.06 2.88 2.48
N LEU A 52 -22.91 3.34 2.96
CA LEU A 52 -22.83 4.34 4.03
C LEU A 52 -23.50 5.67 3.65
N GLY A 53 -23.42 6.10 2.38
CA GLY A 53 -24.07 7.34 1.93
C GLY A 53 -25.60 7.26 1.82
N THR A 54 -26.14 6.05 1.71
CA THR A 54 -27.61 5.83 1.67
C THR A 54 -28.18 5.44 3.03
N ALA A 55 -27.44 4.64 3.80
CA ALA A 55 -27.83 4.20 5.14
C ALA A 55 -27.67 5.32 6.16
N PHE A 56 -26.66 6.20 5.97
CA PHE A 56 -26.35 7.32 6.85
C PHE A 56 -26.15 8.62 6.06
N PRO A 57 -27.22 9.19 5.46
CA PRO A 57 -27.10 10.39 4.65
C PRO A 57 -26.52 11.56 5.44
N GLY A 58 -25.39 12.10 4.96
CA GLY A 58 -24.71 13.25 5.58
C GLY A 58 -23.72 12.90 6.69
N GLU A 59 -23.60 11.63 7.07
CA GLU A 59 -22.48 11.17 7.90
C GLU A 59 -21.25 10.91 7.03
N THR A 60 -20.10 11.34 7.52
CA THR A 60 -18.82 11.25 6.83
C THR A 60 -17.73 10.68 7.70
N GLU A 61 -18.04 10.25 8.93
CA GLU A 61 -17.06 9.71 9.87
C GLU A 61 -17.59 8.44 10.53
N PHE A 62 -16.89 7.32 10.32
CA PHE A 62 -17.29 5.99 10.78
C PHE A 62 -16.15 5.34 11.56
N VAL A 63 -16.48 4.49 12.53
CA VAL A 63 -15.50 3.81 13.36
C VAL A 63 -15.63 2.29 13.22
N LEU A 64 -14.53 1.64 12.87
CA LEU A 64 -14.35 0.19 12.94
C LEU A 64 -14.03 -0.18 14.40
N PRO A 65 -14.95 -0.87 15.09
CA PRO A 65 -14.83 -1.14 16.53
C PRO A 65 -13.76 -2.19 16.88
N ALA A 66 -13.53 -3.11 15.95
CA ALA A 66 -12.64 -4.26 15.98
C ALA A 66 -12.49 -4.76 14.53
N VAL A 67 -12.11 -6.01 14.30
CA VAL A 67 -12.13 -6.61 12.97
C VAL A 67 -13.57 -6.68 12.45
N VAL A 68 -13.81 -6.08 11.28
CA VAL A 68 -15.07 -6.11 10.54
C VAL A 68 -14.84 -6.88 9.24
N PHE A 69 -15.61 -7.93 9.02
CA PHE A 69 -15.62 -8.71 7.79
C PHE A 69 -16.75 -8.22 6.86
N VAL A 70 -16.43 -7.98 5.59
CA VAL A 70 -17.44 -7.84 4.53
C VAL A 70 -17.62 -9.23 3.91
N ASN A 71 -18.71 -9.89 4.29
CA ASN A 71 -18.92 -11.30 4.01
C ASN A 71 -19.41 -11.58 2.59
N ASN A 72 -19.43 -12.86 2.25
CA ASN A 72 -19.78 -13.36 0.94
C ASN A 72 -21.15 -12.85 0.44
N GLY A 73 -21.16 -12.20 -0.72
CA GLY A 73 -22.37 -11.64 -1.34
C GLY A 73 -22.74 -10.24 -0.83
N ALA A 74 -22.02 -9.70 0.15
CA ALA A 74 -22.19 -8.33 0.62
C ALA A 74 -21.23 -7.36 -0.09
N THR A 75 -21.64 -6.10 -0.18
CA THR A 75 -20.81 -4.99 -0.64
C THR A 75 -20.82 -3.87 0.38
N LEU A 76 -19.64 -3.41 0.81
CA LEU A 76 -19.47 -2.18 1.56
C LEU A 76 -19.18 -1.03 0.60
N THR A 77 -20.14 -0.11 0.44
CA THR A 77 -19.96 1.09 -0.38
C THR A 77 -19.65 2.30 0.51
N ILE A 78 -18.51 2.94 0.26
CA ILE A 78 -17.99 4.06 1.02
C ILE A 78 -17.96 5.30 0.11
N PRO A 79 -18.75 6.35 0.40
CA PRO A 79 -18.76 7.58 -0.39
C PRO A 79 -17.42 8.32 -0.34
N ALA A 80 -17.11 9.06 -1.40
CA ALA A 80 -16.00 10.01 -1.43
C ALA A 80 -16.05 11.00 -0.24
N GLY A 81 -14.87 11.34 0.31
CA GLY A 81 -14.74 12.24 1.46
C GLY A 81 -15.03 11.60 2.83
N THR A 82 -15.28 10.28 2.88
CA THR A 82 -15.51 9.58 4.14
C THR A 82 -14.21 9.39 4.93
N ILE A 83 -14.27 9.60 6.24
CA ILE A 83 -13.23 9.25 7.21
C ILE A 83 -13.64 7.92 7.88
N MET A 84 -12.82 6.89 7.69
CA MET A 84 -12.95 5.60 8.35
C MET A 84 -11.91 5.52 9.47
N ARG A 85 -12.33 5.24 10.70
CA ARG A 85 -11.45 5.22 11.88
C ARG A 85 -11.33 3.83 12.48
N GLY A 86 -10.13 3.26 12.56
CA GLY A 86 -9.89 2.00 13.26
C GLY A 86 -9.64 2.22 14.75
N GLN A 87 -10.30 1.47 15.64
CA GLN A 87 -9.96 1.49 17.07
C GLN A 87 -8.51 1.05 17.30
N PRO A 88 -7.70 1.78 18.10
CA PRO A 88 -6.37 1.32 18.45
C PRO A 88 -6.45 0.20 19.47
N ARG A 89 -5.50 -0.73 19.48
CA ARG A 89 -5.29 -1.60 20.65
C ARG A 89 -4.60 -0.82 21.76
N ILE A 90 -5.02 -1.01 23.01
CA ILE A 90 -4.41 -0.28 24.15
C ILE A 90 -3.35 -1.10 24.86
N VAL A 91 -3.51 -2.43 24.87
CA VAL A 91 -2.59 -3.32 25.58
C VAL A 91 -2.17 -4.43 24.64
N ALA A 92 -0.90 -4.39 24.21
CA ALA A 92 -0.30 -5.46 23.41
C ALA A 92 -0.37 -6.80 24.15
N GLY A 93 -0.63 -7.89 23.41
CA GLY A 93 -0.73 -9.24 23.97
C GLY A 93 -1.96 -9.47 24.87
N THR A 94 -2.99 -8.63 24.75
CA THR A 94 -4.31 -8.91 25.35
C THR A 94 -5.29 -9.37 24.30
N SER A 95 -6.41 -9.93 24.71
CA SER A 95 -7.53 -10.28 23.82
C SER A 95 -8.32 -9.07 23.32
N ASP A 96 -7.67 -7.91 23.24
CA ASP A 96 -8.22 -6.71 22.63
C ASP A 96 -7.72 -6.64 21.18
N ALA A 97 -8.65 -6.62 20.21
CA ALA A 97 -8.30 -6.48 18.81
C ALA A 97 -8.44 -5.01 18.38
N PRO A 98 -7.51 -4.49 17.56
CA PRO A 98 -7.69 -3.20 16.91
C PRO A 98 -8.82 -3.28 15.86
N GLY A 99 -9.27 -2.11 15.41
CA GLY A 99 -10.16 -2.00 14.25
C GLY A 99 -9.43 -2.44 12.98
N ALA A 100 -10.07 -3.24 12.14
CA ALA A 100 -9.55 -3.65 10.83
C ALA A 100 -10.72 -3.96 9.88
N LEU A 101 -10.48 -3.88 8.57
CA LEU A 101 -11.49 -4.26 7.57
C LEU A 101 -10.95 -5.41 6.71
N ILE A 102 -11.70 -6.51 6.66
CA ILE A 102 -11.37 -7.69 5.85
C ILE A 102 -12.51 -7.93 4.85
N VAL A 103 -12.23 -7.84 3.56
CA VAL A 103 -13.19 -8.20 2.50
C VAL A 103 -12.92 -9.64 2.10
N THR A 104 -13.89 -10.54 2.29
CA THR A 104 -13.72 -11.99 2.07
C THR A 104 -13.82 -12.36 0.58
N GLU A 105 -13.49 -13.61 0.20
CA GLU A 105 -13.42 -14.11 -1.20
C GLU A 105 -14.65 -13.82 -2.10
N ASP A 106 -15.84 -13.61 -1.52
CA ASP A 106 -17.04 -13.19 -2.27
C ASP A 106 -17.66 -11.87 -1.74
N GLY A 107 -16.99 -11.20 -0.81
CA GLY A 107 -17.32 -9.84 -0.41
C GLY A 107 -16.77 -8.82 -1.41
N MET A 108 -17.34 -7.62 -1.43
CA MET A 108 -16.84 -6.53 -2.26
C MET A 108 -16.73 -5.22 -1.48
N ILE A 109 -15.75 -4.40 -1.83
CA ILE A 109 -15.67 -3.00 -1.41
C ILE A 109 -15.89 -2.07 -2.60
N ASP A 110 -16.62 -0.98 -2.40
CA ASP A 110 -16.75 0.11 -3.35
C ASP A 110 -16.37 1.42 -2.66
N ALA A 111 -15.07 1.67 -2.55
CA ALA A 111 -14.47 2.82 -1.89
C ALA A 111 -13.86 3.76 -2.93
N VAL A 112 -14.71 4.57 -3.56
CA VAL A 112 -14.33 5.46 -4.67
C VAL A 112 -14.36 6.91 -4.21
N GLY A 113 -13.19 7.42 -3.83
CA GLY A 113 -12.91 8.82 -3.55
C GLY A 113 -12.57 9.63 -4.79
N THR A 114 -12.13 10.87 -4.56
CA THR A 114 -11.55 11.76 -5.59
C THR A 114 -10.36 12.52 -5.00
N ALA A 115 -9.49 13.12 -5.81
CA ALA A 115 -8.41 13.97 -5.30
C ALA A 115 -8.90 15.09 -4.36
N THR A 116 -10.09 15.66 -4.59
CA THR A 116 -10.64 16.72 -3.72
C THR A 116 -11.47 16.19 -2.54
N ALA A 117 -11.77 14.90 -2.53
CA ALA A 117 -12.55 14.23 -1.49
C ALA A 117 -12.09 12.77 -1.38
N PRO A 118 -10.85 12.54 -0.93
CA PRO A 118 -10.33 11.19 -0.76
C PRO A 118 -11.10 10.49 0.37
N ILE A 119 -11.11 9.16 0.36
CA ILE A 119 -11.50 8.39 1.53
C ILE A 119 -10.26 8.26 2.41
N ILE A 120 -10.36 8.64 3.68
CA ILE A 120 -9.22 8.57 4.61
C ILE A 120 -9.50 7.51 5.66
N TRP A 121 -8.60 6.53 5.74
CA TRP A 121 -8.55 5.55 6.82
C TRP A 121 -7.49 5.99 7.82
N THR A 122 -7.88 6.19 9.08
CA THR A 122 -7.00 6.67 10.15
C THR A 122 -7.41 6.04 11.49
N THR A 123 -6.82 6.48 12.59
CA THR A 123 -7.12 5.96 13.92
C THR A 123 -8.37 6.59 14.56
N ALA A 124 -9.04 5.80 15.40
CA ALA A 124 -10.03 6.23 16.37
C ALA A 124 -9.42 6.51 17.76
N ALA A 125 -8.09 6.57 17.86
CA ALA A 125 -7.42 6.97 19.08
C ALA A 125 -7.85 8.39 19.50
N THR A 126 -8.01 8.57 20.80
CA THR A 126 -8.28 9.87 21.43
C THR A 126 -7.15 10.23 22.38
N GLY A 127 -6.86 11.52 22.55
CA GLY A 127 -5.77 11.99 23.42
C GLY A 127 -4.46 12.27 22.66
N THR A 128 -3.33 11.83 23.21
CA THR A 128 -1.98 12.15 22.68
C THR A 128 -1.14 10.88 22.57
N ILE A 129 -0.18 10.84 21.63
CA ILE A 129 0.72 9.70 21.43
C ILE A 129 1.49 9.37 22.71
N GLY A 130 1.58 8.08 23.04
CA GLY A 130 2.13 7.58 24.31
C GLY A 130 1.16 7.66 25.51
N SER A 131 0.01 8.32 25.36
CA SER A 131 -1.07 8.37 26.36
C SER A 131 -2.44 8.51 25.68
N PHE A 132 -2.69 7.66 24.68
CA PHE A 132 -3.96 7.64 23.96
C PHE A 132 -4.93 6.62 24.56
N ALA A 133 -6.21 6.76 24.23
CA ALA A 133 -7.28 5.85 24.61
C ALA A 133 -8.16 5.49 23.41
N LYS A 134 -8.90 4.38 23.53
CA LYS A 134 -9.96 4.03 22.59
C LYS A 134 -11.05 5.09 22.56
N TYR A 135 -11.66 5.28 21.40
CA TYR A 135 -12.90 6.04 21.32
C TYR A 135 -13.99 5.36 22.13
N VAL A 136 -14.75 6.16 22.88
CA VAL A 136 -15.89 5.68 23.68
C VAL A 136 -17.17 5.89 22.86
N LYS A 137 -17.81 4.79 22.47
CA LYS A 137 -19.08 4.80 21.72
C LYS A 137 -20.10 5.73 22.37
N GLY A 138 -20.73 6.58 21.56
CA GLY A 138 -21.74 7.55 21.99
C GLY A 138 -21.16 8.90 22.42
N ASN A 139 -19.83 9.04 22.48
CA ASN A 139 -19.22 10.36 22.58
C ASN A 139 -19.40 11.11 21.25
N GLN A 140 -20.23 12.15 21.28
CA GLN A 140 -20.55 12.97 20.11
C GLN A 140 -19.50 14.06 19.83
N SER A 141 -18.49 14.21 20.69
CA SER A 141 -17.43 15.21 20.52
C SER A 141 -16.11 14.65 21.05
N PRO A 142 -15.57 13.58 20.43
CA PRO A 142 -14.28 13.05 20.79
C PRO A 142 -13.16 14.05 20.46
N VAL A 143 -12.13 14.05 21.30
CA VAL A 143 -10.87 14.70 20.98
C VAL A 143 -10.02 13.65 20.28
N TRP A 144 -10.19 13.54 18.97
CA TRP A 144 -9.40 12.65 18.14
C TRP A 144 -7.91 12.98 18.25
N LEU A 145 -7.08 11.95 18.24
CA LEU A 145 -5.64 12.11 18.09
C LEU A 145 -5.33 12.78 16.74
N ASP A 146 -6.04 12.36 15.68
CA ASP A 146 -6.02 12.94 14.34
C ASP A 146 -7.34 13.70 14.06
N PRO A 147 -7.48 14.95 14.51
CA PRO A 147 -8.74 15.70 14.46
C PRO A 147 -9.06 16.27 13.07
N SER A 148 -8.09 16.31 12.15
CA SER A 148 -8.28 16.90 10.82
C SER A 148 -7.45 16.14 9.79
N PRO A 149 -7.70 14.83 9.60
CA PRO A 149 -6.87 13.98 8.75
C PRO A 149 -6.69 14.54 7.34
N LEU A 150 -7.71 15.16 6.76
CA LEU A 150 -7.61 15.71 5.41
C LEU A 150 -6.70 16.95 5.33
N LEU A 151 -6.68 17.81 6.34
CA LEU A 151 -6.05 19.14 6.26
C LEU A 151 -4.77 19.27 7.08
N SER A 152 -4.59 18.42 8.08
CA SER A 152 -3.48 18.43 9.01
C SER A 152 -3.29 17.01 9.55
N PRO A 153 -2.90 16.06 8.69
CA PRO A 153 -2.67 14.67 9.09
C PRO A 153 -1.62 14.59 10.21
N LEU A 154 -1.61 13.48 10.96
CA LEU A 154 -0.56 13.24 11.93
C LEU A 154 0.80 13.12 11.23
N ALA A 155 1.82 13.79 11.76
CA ALA A 155 3.20 13.63 11.33
C ALA A 155 3.69 12.19 11.59
N PRO A 156 4.74 11.69 10.90
CA PRO A 156 5.16 10.29 11.03
C PRO A 156 5.57 9.91 12.45
N GLN A 157 6.08 10.89 13.21
CA GLN A 157 6.51 10.73 14.59
C GLN A 157 6.08 11.94 15.43
N ILE A 158 5.65 11.71 16.68
CA ILE A 158 5.35 12.76 17.65
C ILE A 158 6.19 12.51 18.90
N SER A 159 7.04 13.50 19.25
CA SER A 159 7.91 13.45 20.43
C SER A 159 8.79 12.18 20.52
N GLY A 160 9.25 11.67 19.38
CA GLY A 160 10.08 10.47 19.33
C GLY A 160 9.31 9.14 19.28
N THR A 161 7.97 9.16 19.25
CA THR A 161 7.15 7.95 19.08
C THR A 161 6.51 7.92 17.70
N ASN A 162 6.65 6.80 16.99
CA ASN A 162 6.05 6.62 15.66
C ASN A 162 4.53 6.67 15.75
N THR A 163 3.91 7.06 14.65
CA THR A 163 2.46 7.11 14.50
C THR A 163 1.96 5.88 13.75
N THR A 164 2.47 4.72 14.11
CA THR A 164 2.14 3.40 13.57
C THR A 164 1.39 2.59 14.64
N LYS A 165 0.88 1.40 14.31
CA LYS A 165 0.14 0.51 15.24
C LYS A 165 -1.08 1.18 15.90
N LEU A 166 -1.75 2.11 15.22
CA LEU A 166 -2.91 2.81 15.77
C LEU A 166 -4.25 2.19 15.33
N TRP A 167 -4.21 1.17 14.47
CA TRP A 167 -5.26 0.23 14.12
C TRP A 167 -4.67 -0.86 13.20
N GLY A 168 -5.47 -1.85 12.80
CA GLY A 168 -5.03 -2.98 12.00
C GLY A 168 -4.64 -2.61 10.57
N GLY A 169 -5.62 -2.54 9.67
CA GLY A 169 -5.37 -2.33 8.24
C GLY A 169 -6.58 -2.72 7.40
N VAL A 170 -6.39 -2.82 6.09
CA VAL A 170 -7.41 -3.27 5.13
C VAL A 170 -6.89 -4.50 4.39
N ALA A 171 -7.68 -5.57 4.32
CA ALA A 171 -7.38 -6.73 3.50
C ALA A 171 -8.46 -7.02 2.47
N LEU A 172 -8.05 -7.38 1.25
CA LEU A 172 -8.90 -7.88 0.19
C LEU A 172 -8.52 -9.32 -0.12
N LEU A 173 -9.44 -10.24 0.17
CA LEU A 173 -9.30 -11.66 -0.13
C LEU A 173 -10.06 -11.97 -1.42
N GLY A 174 -9.39 -12.61 -2.36
CA GLY A 174 -9.91 -12.94 -3.68
C GLY A 174 -9.65 -14.39 -4.05
N LYS A 175 -10.07 -14.75 -5.25
CA LYS A 175 -10.04 -16.13 -5.78
C LYS A 175 -9.12 -16.28 -6.98
N ALA A 176 -8.15 -15.37 -7.16
CA ALA A 176 -7.14 -15.52 -8.18
C ALA A 176 -6.10 -16.59 -7.78
N PRO A 177 -5.32 -17.11 -8.73
CA PRO A 177 -4.32 -18.14 -8.44
C PRO A 177 -3.19 -17.65 -7.51
N ASN A 178 -2.73 -18.54 -6.64
CA ASN A 178 -1.48 -18.44 -5.87
C ASN A 178 -0.78 -19.81 -5.85
N ASN A 179 0.42 -19.90 -5.28
CA ASN A 179 1.21 -21.13 -5.27
C ASN A 179 1.17 -21.92 -3.95
N LEU A 180 0.27 -21.60 -3.01
CA LEU A 180 0.13 -22.34 -1.75
C LEU A 180 -0.35 -23.79 -1.94
N ALA A 181 0.18 -24.68 -1.10
CA ALA A 181 -0.05 -26.13 -1.17
C ALA A 181 -1.39 -26.57 -0.52
N GLY A 182 -2.46 -26.72 -1.31
CA GLY A 182 -3.77 -27.25 -0.86
C GLY A 182 -4.57 -28.04 -1.91
N THR A 183 -4.63 -29.37 -1.76
CA THR A 183 -5.53 -30.40 -2.38
C THR A 183 -6.11 -30.21 -3.81
N ARG A 184 -5.24 -30.47 -4.79
CA ARG A 184 -5.42 -31.04 -6.16
C ARG A 184 -6.83 -31.54 -6.57
N PRO A 185 -7.35 -31.08 -7.73
CA PRO A 185 -7.18 -31.84 -8.99
C PRO A 185 -6.14 -31.20 -9.93
N PRO A 186 -5.68 -31.89 -11.00
CA PRO A 186 -4.76 -31.30 -11.98
C PRO A 186 -5.40 -30.08 -12.64
N GLY A 187 -4.81 -28.90 -12.39
CA GLY A 187 -5.18 -27.68 -13.09
C GLY A 187 -5.27 -26.43 -12.24
N LEU A 188 -5.45 -26.52 -10.92
CA LEU A 188 -5.61 -25.34 -10.04
C LEU A 188 -4.99 -25.60 -8.65
N VAL A 189 -3.88 -24.91 -8.37
CA VAL A 189 -3.19 -24.78 -7.08
C VAL A 189 -3.65 -23.47 -6.42
N GLY A 190 -3.57 -23.38 -5.09
CA GLY A 190 -3.53 -22.09 -4.41
C GLY A 190 -4.72 -21.76 -3.51
N ARG A 191 -4.63 -22.16 -2.24
CA ARG A 191 -5.56 -21.70 -1.19
C ARG A 191 -4.82 -21.54 0.14
N GLY A 192 -4.96 -20.36 0.73
CA GLY A 192 -4.34 -20.00 2.01
C GLY A 192 -5.35 -19.45 2.99
N THR A 193 -4.89 -19.19 4.21
CA THR A 193 -5.60 -18.37 5.19
C THR A 193 -4.75 -17.15 5.45
N LEU A 194 -5.37 -15.96 5.48
CA LEU A 194 -4.67 -14.73 5.83
C LEU A 194 -4.12 -14.87 7.26
N GLU A 195 -2.83 -14.64 7.40
CA GLU A 195 -2.15 -14.60 8.68
C GLU A 195 -2.56 -13.39 9.52
N GLY A 196 -2.18 -13.39 10.80
CA GLY A 196 -2.62 -12.37 11.76
C GLY A 196 -4.10 -12.43 12.15
N LEU A 197 -4.98 -13.08 11.38
CA LEU A 197 -6.42 -13.18 11.73
C LEU A 197 -6.69 -14.12 12.92
N PRO A 198 -7.65 -13.79 13.80
CA PRO A 198 -8.02 -14.67 14.89
C PRO A 198 -8.61 -15.99 14.36
N ALA A 199 -8.43 -17.09 15.10
CA ALA A 199 -9.00 -18.39 14.75
C ALA A 199 -10.53 -18.36 14.52
N SER A 200 -11.23 -17.39 15.12
CA SER A 200 -12.66 -17.17 14.92
C SER A 200 -13.03 -16.65 13.52
N ALA A 201 -12.07 -16.16 12.73
CA ALA A 201 -12.29 -15.77 11.34
C ALA A 201 -12.76 -16.96 10.50
N GLY A 202 -12.33 -18.18 10.82
CA GLY A 202 -12.84 -19.40 10.19
C GLY A 202 -12.81 -19.34 8.66
N ALA A 203 -13.99 -19.43 8.04
CA ALA A 203 -14.10 -19.38 6.58
C ALA A 203 -13.77 -18.00 5.97
N ASN A 204 -13.85 -16.93 6.76
CA ASN A 204 -13.62 -15.55 6.32
C ASN A 204 -12.13 -15.21 6.19
N ALA A 205 -11.23 -16.12 6.61
CA ALA A 205 -9.80 -15.95 6.45
C ALA A 205 -9.26 -16.52 5.13
N TYR A 206 -10.05 -17.31 4.40
CA TYR A 206 -9.54 -17.97 3.18
C TYR A 206 -9.32 -16.98 2.04
N TYR A 207 -8.30 -17.26 1.23
CA TYR A 207 -8.10 -16.66 -0.09
C TYR A 207 -7.50 -17.69 -1.05
N GLY A 208 -7.53 -17.37 -2.33
CA GLY A 208 -6.95 -18.16 -3.41
C GLY A 208 -7.98 -18.95 -4.19
N GLY A 209 -7.65 -19.24 -5.44
CA GLY A 209 -8.52 -20.00 -6.30
C GLY A 209 -8.01 -20.08 -7.72
N SER A 210 -8.94 -19.99 -8.66
CA SER A 210 -8.69 -20.29 -10.07
C SER A 210 -9.12 -19.22 -11.03
N ASN A 211 -9.67 -18.12 -10.50
CA ASN A 211 -10.25 -17.07 -11.30
C ASN A 211 -9.29 -15.89 -11.37
N PRO A 212 -8.40 -15.81 -12.38
CA PRO A 212 -7.52 -14.65 -12.52
C PRO A 212 -8.31 -13.35 -12.73
N ASN A 213 -9.56 -13.42 -13.21
CA ASN A 213 -10.40 -12.23 -13.41
C ASN A 213 -11.32 -11.94 -12.21
N ASP A 214 -11.02 -12.50 -11.04
CA ASP A 214 -11.78 -12.22 -9.82
C ASP A 214 -11.75 -10.73 -9.46
N SER A 215 -12.75 -10.26 -8.71
CA SER A 215 -12.82 -8.88 -8.27
C SER A 215 -13.27 -8.81 -6.82
N SER A 216 -12.45 -8.19 -5.98
CA SER A 216 -12.79 -7.80 -4.60
C SER A 216 -13.39 -6.40 -4.54
N GLY A 217 -13.67 -5.78 -5.70
CA GLY A 217 -14.26 -4.44 -5.81
C GLY A 217 -13.26 -3.36 -6.23
N ARG A 218 -13.41 -2.15 -5.67
CA ARG A 218 -12.70 -0.94 -6.09
C ARG A 218 -12.23 -0.10 -4.91
N ILE A 219 -10.96 0.28 -4.93
CA ILE A 219 -10.34 1.26 -4.02
C ILE A 219 -9.67 2.32 -4.89
N ILE A 220 -10.26 3.53 -4.90
CA ILE A 220 -9.80 4.65 -5.74
C ILE A 220 -9.70 5.92 -4.88
N TYR A 221 -8.56 6.63 -4.88
CA TYR A 221 -8.33 7.82 -4.03
C TYR A 221 -8.56 7.54 -2.54
N ASN A 222 -7.89 6.51 -2.03
CA ASN A 222 -7.92 6.15 -0.61
C ASN A 222 -6.56 6.42 0.01
N SER A 223 -6.55 7.03 1.19
CA SER A 223 -5.35 7.23 1.97
C SER A 223 -5.47 6.45 3.29
N ILE A 224 -4.63 5.43 3.45
CA ILE A 224 -4.65 4.46 4.54
C ILE A 224 -3.46 4.73 5.46
N ARG A 225 -3.74 5.16 6.69
CA ARG A 225 -2.73 5.80 7.54
C ARG A 225 -2.63 5.15 8.91
N HIS A 226 -1.43 5.11 9.50
CA HIS A 226 -1.21 4.79 10.92
C HIS A 226 -1.66 3.37 11.33
N ASN A 227 -1.44 2.41 10.45
CA ASN A 227 -1.91 1.02 10.54
C ASN A 227 -0.76 0.08 10.98
N GLY A 228 -0.89 -1.23 10.79
CA GLY A 228 0.16 -2.20 11.14
C GLY A 228 0.04 -2.82 12.53
N ASP A 229 -1.15 -2.83 13.15
CA ASP A 229 -1.31 -3.41 14.49
C ASP A 229 -1.74 -4.89 14.44
N ILE A 230 -1.11 -5.75 15.24
CA ILE A 230 -1.42 -7.19 15.35
C ILE A 230 -2.91 -7.41 15.68
N LEU A 231 -3.60 -8.22 14.86
CA LEU A 231 -5.02 -8.52 15.06
C LEU A 231 -5.24 -9.68 16.06
N ALA A 232 -4.39 -10.70 16.03
CA ALA A 232 -4.41 -11.88 16.90
C ALA A 232 -3.00 -12.49 17.09
N ASP A 233 -2.83 -13.47 17.98
CA ASP A 233 -1.51 -14.06 18.32
C ASP A 233 -0.72 -14.48 17.06
N GLY A 234 0.40 -13.80 16.78
CA GLY A 234 1.34 -14.19 15.74
C GLY A 234 1.92 -13.01 15.02
N ASP A 235 1.10 -12.31 14.24
CA ASP A 235 1.57 -11.44 13.17
C ASP A 235 0.71 -10.17 13.02
N GLU A 236 1.38 -9.09 12.65
CA GLU A 236 0.78 -7.81 12.24
C GLU A 236 -0.08 -7.99 10.96
N ILE A 237 -0.94 -7.02 10.66
CA ILE A 237 -1.60 -6.94 9.34
C ILE A 237 -1.11 -5.68 8.65
N GLN A 238 -1.00 -5.73 7.34
CA GLN A 238 -0.40 -4.66 6.55
C GLN A 238 -1.31 -3.46 6.35
N GLY A 239 -0.74 -2.38 5.80
CA GLY A 239 -1.53 -1.23 5.39
C GLY A 239 -2.62 -1.60 4.41
N LEU A 240 -2.25 -2.26 3.32
CA LEU A 240 -3.18 -2.93 2.42
C LEU A 240 -2.67 -4.34 2.09
N THR A 241 -3.43 -5.35 2.51
CA THR A 241 -3.13 -6.75 2.19
C THR A 241 -3.98 -7.23 1.01
N LEU A 242 -3.35 -7.88 0.03
CA LEU A 242 -4.03 -8.45 -1.12
C LEU A 242 -3.83 -9.97 -1.15
N GLY A 243 -4.78 -10.71 -0.57
CA GLY A 243 -4.82 -12.16 -0.64
C GLY A 243 -5.43 -12.62 -1.95
N SER A 244 -4.62 -12.93 -2.97
CA SER A 244 -5.10 -13.45 -4.25
C SER A 244 -6.18 -12.58 -4.92
N ALA A 245 -6.03 -11.27 -4.81
CA ALA A 245 -6.87 -10.31 -5.52
C ALA A 245 -6.73 -10.50 -7.03
N GLY A 246 -7.86 -10.59 -7.73
CA GLY A 246 -7.88 -10.81 -9.16
C GLY A 246 -7.73 -9.53 -9.98
N TYR A 247 -7.51 -9.73 -11.27
CA TYR A 247 -7.40 -8.68 -12.28
C TYR A 247 -8.64 -7.77 -12.36
N GLY A 248 -9.81 -8.24 -11.94
CA GLY A 248 -11.05 -7.46 -11.89
C GLY A 248 -11.12 -6.47 -10.72
N THR A 249 -10.20 -6.53 -9.75
CA THR A 249 -10.12 -5.56 -8.65
C THR A 249 -9.48 -4.26 -9.12
N GLU A 250 -10.15 -3.12 -8.92
CA GLU A 250 -9.63 -1.81 -9.34
C GLU A 250 -8.92 -1.13 -8.17
N LEU A 251 -7.60 -0.96 -8.27
CA LEU A 251 -6.75 -0.40 -7.23
C LEU A 251 -5.97 0.80 -7.79
N LYS A 252 -6.42 2.02 -7.48
CA LYS A 252 -5.87 3.24 -8.10
C LYS A 252 -5.76 4.40 -7.14
N TYR A 253 -4.70 5.20 -7.25
CA TYR A 253 -4.53 6.38 -6.37
C TYR A 253 -4.69 6.00 -4.89
N ILE A 254 -3.81 5.13 -4.42
CA ILE A 254 -3.82 4.66 -3.02
C ILE A 254 -2.57 5.19 -2.34
N GLU A 255 -2.74 5.78 -1.16
CA GLU A 255 -1.63 6.13 -0.27
C GLU A 255 -1.64 5.17 0.93
N ILE A 256 -0.49 4.60 1.25
CA ILE A 256 -0.18 3.97 2.53
C ILE A 256 0.84 4.86 3.24
N TYR A 257 0.55 5.19 4.50
CA TYR A 257 1.35 6.11 5.29
C TYR A 257 1.46 5.63 6.73
N CYS A 258 2.68 5.44 7.24
CA CYS A 258 2.90 4.99 8.61
C CYS A 258 2.26 3.63 8.91
N SER A 259 2.64 2.60 8.13
CA SER A 259 2.42 1.20 8.54
C SER A 259 3.51 0.79 9.53
N ALA A 260 3.14 -0.03 10.51
CA ALA A 260 4.09 -0.61 11.46
C ALA A 260 4.68 -1.95 11.04
N ASP A 261 4.22 -2.42 9.89
CA ASP A 261 4.64 -3.60 9.19
C ASP A 261 4.76 -3.16 7.72
N ASP A 262 4.34 -3.97 6.76
CA ASP A 262 4.40 -3.62 5.36
C ASP A 262 3.43 -2.52 4.95
N GLY A 263 3.82 -1.77 3.92
CA GLY A 263 2.93 -0.83 3.26
C GLY A 263 1.83 -1.58 2.52
N ILE A 264 2.24 -2.40 1.54
CA ILE A 264 1.36 -3.31 0.80
C ILE A 264 2.05 -4.65 0.72
N GLU A 265 1.32 -5.71 1.07
CA GLU A 265 1.76 -7.09 0.88
C GLU A 265 0.75 -7.85 0.01
N ILE A 266 1.28 -8.62 -0.92
CA ILE A 266 0.47 -9.34 -1.91
C ILE A 266 0.76 -10.83 -1.84
N PHE A 267 -0.22 -11.57 -1.32
CA PHE A 267 -0.21 -13.03 -1.28
C PHE A 267 -0.86 -13.60 -2.55
N GLY A 268 -0.07 -13.70 -3.61
CA GLY A 268 -0.49 -14.22 -4.90
C GLY A 268 -1.55 -13.37 -5.62
N GLY A 269 -2.14 -13.91 -6.68
CA GLY A 269 -3.14 -13.22 -7.48
C GLY A 269 -2.59 -12.48 -8.70
N THR A 270 -3.43 -11.63 -9.29
CA THR A 270 -3.27 -11.10 -10.66
C THR A 270 -3.74 -9.65 -10.81
N SER A 271 -4.00 -8.98 -9.68
CA SER A 271 -4.47 -7.59 -9.64
C SER A 271 -3.55 -6.64 -10.39
N PHE A 272 -4.12 -5.55 -10.90
CA PHE A 272 -3.38 -4.43 -11.47
C PHE A 272 -3.52 -3.21 -10.55
N MET A 273 -2.39 -2.58 -10.21
CA MET A 273 -2.35 -1.36 -9.40
C MET A 273 -1.75 -0.19 -10.18
N ASP A 274 -2.33 1.00 -9.99
CA ASP A 274 -1.97 2.20 -10.75
C ASP A 274 -1.95 3.45 -9.85
N HIS A 275 -0.83 4.17 -9.81
CA HIS A 275 -0.61 5.32 -8.93
C HIS A 275 -0.73 4.97 -7.43
N ILE A 276 0.35 4.45 -6.86
CA ILE A 276 0.42 4.00 -5.47
C ILE A 276 1.53 4.75 -4.75
N LEU A 277 1.27 5.29 -3.56
CA LEU A 277 2.26 5.96 -2.71
C LEU A 277 2.37 5.19 -1.40
N ILE A 278 3.55 4.69 -1.07
CA ILE A 278 3.86 4.03 0.19
C ILE A 278 4.95 4.83 0.88
N SER A 279 4.78 5.12 2.16
CA SER A 279 5.70 6.00 2.88
C SER A 279 5.76 5.69 4.37
N PHE A 280 6.98 5.72 4.90
CA PHE A 280 7.28 5.55 6.32
C PHE A 280 6.67 4.26 6.88
N VAL A 281 7.04 3.12 6.31
CA VAL A 281 6.72 1.79 6.84
C VAL A 281 7.80 1.35 7.83
N GLU A 282 7.53 0.36 8.68
CA GLU A 282 8.53 -0.16 9.63
C GLU A 282 9.18 -1.49 9.21
N ASP A 283 8.59 -2.21 8.23
CA ASP A 283 9.21 -3.39 7.60
C ASP A 283 9.40 -3.13 6.08
N ASP A 284 8.55 -3.65 5.20
CA ASP A 284 8.72 -3.54 3.76
C ASP A 284 7.72 -2.61 3.05
N GLY A 285 8.21 -1.90 2.03
CA GLY A 285 7.37 -0.97 1.27
C GLY A 285 6.30 -1.71 0.48
N LEU A 286 6.76 -2.47 -0.53
CA LEU A 286 5.95 -3.37 -1.33
C LEU A 286 6.50 -4.78 -1.16
N ASP A 287 5.79 -5.60 -0.40
CA ASP A 287 6.06 -7.02 -0.27
C ASP A 287 5.24 -7.81 -1.29
N LEU A 288 5.90 -8.74 -1.99
CA LEU A 288 5.26 -9.68 -2.89
C LEU A 288 5.58 -11.11 -2.53
N ASP A 289 4.53 -11.91 -2.55
CA ASP A 289 4.67 -13.29 -2.17
C ASP A 289 3.72 -14.23 -2.93
N GLN A 290 3.93 -15.52 -2.71
CA GLN A 290 3.00 -16.59 -3.07
C GLN A 290 2.52 -16.60 -4.53
N GLY A 291 3.38 -16.23 -5.48
CA GLY A 291 3.07 -16.42 -6.90
C GLY A 291 2.36 -15.24 -7.56
N TYR A 292 2.47 -14.02 -7.03
CA TYR A 292 1.83 -12.86 -7.64
C TYR A 292 2.28 -12.67 -9.11
N SER A 293 1.31 -12.59 -10.02
CA SER A 293 1.54 -12.54 -11.48
C SER A 293 0.81 -11.38 -12.15
N GLY A 294 0.46 -10.35 -11.36
CA GLY A 294 -0.17 -9.13 -11.82
C GLY A 294 0.80 -8.08 -12.35
N ALA A 295 0.40 -6.81 -12.25
CA ALA A 295 1.18 -5.69 -12.75
C ALA A 295 0.96 -4.41 -11.93
N ILE A 296 1.99 -3.56 -11.89
CA ILE A 296 1.94 -2.26 -11.18
C ILE A 296 2.51 -1.15 -12.07
N GLN A 297 1.85 0.00 -12.11
CA GLN A 297 2.38 1.22 -12.73
C GLN A 297 2.32 2.42 -11.78
N TYR A 298 3.34 3.28 -11.83
CA TYR A 298 3.41 4.54 -11.05
C TYR A 298 3.35 4.32 -9.54
N LEU A 299 4.17 3.41 -9.01
CA LEU A 299 4.32 3.23 -7.57
C LEU A 299 5.52 4.03 -7.03
N VAL A 300 5.34 4.64 -5.88
CA VAL A 300 6.39 5.28 -5.08
C VAL A 300 6.47 4.58 -3.73
N SER A 301 7.67 4.20 -3.30
CA SER A 301 7.93 3.68 -1.96
C SER A 301 9.05 4.51 -1.32
N ILE A 302 8.74 5.14 -0.18
CA ILE A 302 9.64 6.05 0.55
C ILE A 302 9.93 5.48 1.94
N MET A 303 11.17 5.05 2.14
CA MET A 303 11.62 4.56 3.45
C MET A 303 11.92 5.73 4.40
N ALA A 304 11.63 5.54 5.68
CA ALA A 304 11.92 6.53 6.70
C ALA A 304 13.43 6.76 6.84
N ASN A 305 13.82 8.00 7.13
CA ASN A 305 15.20 8.30 7.49
C ASN A 305 15.45 7.99 8.96
N ASN A 306 16.25 6.96 9.25
CA ASN A 306 16.47 6.51 10.64
C ASN A 306 17.33 7.49 11.47
N THR A 307 17.81 8.58 10.88
CA THR A 307 18.38 9.72 11.64
C THR A 307 17.30 10.71 12.08
N THR A 308 16.36 11.03 11.20
CA THR A 308 15.23 11.94 11.49
C THR A 308 14.15 11.24 12.32
N TYR A 309 13.92 9.96 12.01
CA TYR A 309 12.89 9.09 12.55
C TYR A 309 13.53 7.82 13.12
N PRO A 310 14.36 7.92 14.18
CA PRO A 310 15.20 6.83 14.68
C PRO A 310 14.43 5.65 15.29
N SER A 311 13.11 5.79 15.42
CA SER A 311 12.24 4.76 15.96
C SER A 311 11.50 3.99 14.87
N PHE A 312 11.47 4.47 13.63
CA PHE A 312 11.01 3.66 12.51
C PHE A 312 11.97 2.50 12.33
N GLY A 313 11.40 1.31 12.12
CA GLY A 313 12.15 0.14 11.71
C GLY A 313 12.87 0.40 10.38
N GLY A 314 13.64 -0.59 9.94
CA GLY A 314 14.16 -0.61 8.59
C GLY A 314 13.75 -1.91 7.94
N GLY A 315 13.64 -1.88 6.62
CA GLY A 315 13.42 -3.06 5.78
C GLY A 315 13.83 -2.71 4.36
N ASN A 316 13.12 -3.24 3.38
CA ASN A 316 13.34 -3.00 1.97
C ASN A 316 12.24 -2.08 1.40
N ALA A 317 12.59 -1.23 0.45
CA ALA A 317 11.60 -0.45 -0.28
C ALA A 317 10.70 -1.34 -1.17
N GLY A 318 11.19 -2.54 -1.51
CA GLY A 318 10.38 -3.68 -1.91
C GLY A 318 11.11 -5.00 -1.61
N GLU A 319 10.39 -5.93 -1.00
CA GLU A 319 10.79 -7.33 -0.74
C GLU A 319 9.95 -8.23 -1.64
N TRP A 320 10.59 -9.01 -2.49
CA TRP A 320 9.91 -9.75 -3.54
C TRP A 320 10.30 -11.21 -3.50
N ASP A 321 9.44 -12.02 -2.90
CA ASP A 321 9.57 -13.47 -2.84
C ASP A 321 8.77 -14.18 -3.94
N GLY A 322 9.26 -15.37 -4.30
CA GLY A 322 8.69 -16.19 -5.35
C GLY A 322 7.66 -17.21 -4.86
N ASP A 323 7.84 -17.72 -3.65
CA ASP A 323 7.13 -18.82 -3.01
C ASP A 323 7.43 -18.78 -1.50
N ASP A 324 6.44 -19.12 -0.68
CA ASP A 324 6.53 -19.19 0.78
C ASP A 324 7.34 -20.44 1.24
N TYR A 325 7.41 -21.49 0.40
CA TYR A 325 8.13 -22.73 0.72
C TYR A 325 9.60 -22.75 0.30
N SER A 326 10.49 -22.19 1.13
CA SER A 326 11.95 -22.25 0.91
C SER A 326 12.59 -23.65 0.97
N SER A 327 11.86 -24.70 1.41
CA SER A 327 12.44 -26.04 1.69
C SER A 327 11.77 -27.25 1.02
N SER A 328 10.64 -27.10 0.33
CA SER A 328 9.98 -28.23 -0.36
C SER A 328 9.23 -27.82 -1.62
N PHE A 329 9.90 -27.84 -2.76
CA PHE A 329 9.25 -27.67 -4.06
C PHE A 329 8.37 -28.87 -4.35
N ASP A 330 7.14 -28.62 -4.80
CA ASP A 330 6.55 -29.45 -5.83
C ASP A 330 6.74 -28.73 -7.16
N SER A 331 7.31 -29.40 -8.17
CA SER A 331 7.44 -28.89 -9.55
C SER A 331 6.13 -28.52 -10.25
N THR A 332 5.02 -28.60 -9.52
CA THR A 332 3.69 -28.14 -9.90
C THR A 332 3.22 -26.87 -9.18
N GLY A 333 4.00 -26.28 -8.26
CA GLY A 333 3.70 -25.05 -7.51
C GLY A 333 3.84 -23.77 -8.35
N LEU A 334 3.02 -23.67 -9.41
CA LEU A 334 2.91 -22.50 -10.25
C LEU A 334 1.60 -21.75 -9.97
N PRO A 335 1.55 -20.43 -10.16
CA PRO A 335 2.62 -19.56 -10.68
C PRO A 335 3.73 -19.25 -9.66
N LEU A 336 4.98 -19.11 -10.11
CA LEU A 336 5.98 -18.37 -9.32
C LEU A 336 5.71 -16.87 -9.48
N THR A 337 6.12 -16.06 -8.50
CA THR A 337 5.98 -14.60 -8.59
C THR A 337 6.67 -14.11 -9.85
N TYR A 338 5.89 -13.44 -10.70
CA TYR A 338 6.33 -12.92 -12.00
C TYR A 338 5.56 -11.65 -12.42
N PRO A 339 5.60 -10.59 -11.61
CA PRO A 339 4.93 -9.34 -11.93
C PRO A 339 5.61 -8.61 -13.08
N THR A 340 4.88 -7.67 -13.66
CA THR A 340 5.46 -6.65 -14.56
C THR A 340 5.23 -5.25 -13.99
N PHE A 341 6.32 -4.52 -13.83
CA PHE A 341 6.34 -3.18 -13.27
C PHE A 341 6.80 -2.14 -14.27
N TYR A 342 6.13 -0.98 -14.26
CA TYR A 342 6.54 0.20 -15.02
C TYR A 342 6.52 1.44 -14.13
N ASN A 343 7.44 2.36 -14.35
CA ASN A 343 7.39 3.69 -13.74
C ASN A 343 7.37 3.63 -12.19
N MET A 344 8.19 2.76 -11.60
CA MET A 344 8.33 2.66 -10.15
C MET A 344 9.40 3.64 -9.65
N THR A 345 9.24 4.20 -8.46
CA THR A 345 10.22 5.06 -7.78
C THR A 345 10.42 4.61 -6.34
N PHE A 346 11.61 4.09 -6.02
CA PHE A 346 11.99 3.71 -4.67
C PHE A 346 12.95 4.75 -4.10
N VAL A 347 12.65 5.27 -2.91
CA VAL A 347 13.36 6.38 -2.26
C VAL A 347 13.84 5.94 -0.89
N GLY A 348 15.15 5.83 -0.74
CA GLY A 348 15.83 5.58 0.51
C GLY A 348 16.29 6.88 1.18
N ALA A 349 16.87 6.73 2.35
CA ALA A 349 17.20 7.86 3.22
C ALA A 349 18.70 8.06 3.47
N SER A 350 19.58 7.46 2.66
CA SER A 350 21.05 7.56 2.80
C SER A 350 21.58 7.04 4.14
N ASP A 351 20.79 6.27 4.88
CA ASP A 351 21.22 5.56 6.07
C ASP A 351 21.61 4.10 5.75
N ASN A 352 22.14 3.40 6.75
CA ASN A 352 22.56 2.00 6.62
C ASN A 352 21.49 1.01 7.12
N GLY A 353 20.29 1.50 7.45
CA GLY A 353 19.22 0.68 8.00
C GLY A 353 18.30 0.13 6.90
N ASN A 354 18.06 0.94 5.87
CA ASN A 354 17.14 0.60 4.79
C ASN A 354 17.84 0.05 3.55
N LYS A 355 17.18 -0.89 2.87
CA LYS A 355 17.61 -1.46 1.59
C LYS A 355 16.64 -1.06 0.48
N GLY A 356 17.12 -1.10 -0.76
CA GLY A 356 16.33 -0.79 -1.94
C GLY A 356 15.38 -1.93 -2.26
N LEU A 357 15.80 -2.81 -3.17
CA LEU A 357 15.02 -3.95 -3.59
C LEU A 357 15.68 -5.24 -3.08
N ASN A 358 14.88 -6.18 -2.60
CA ASN A 358 15.33 -7.54 -2.31
C ASN A 358 14.44 -8.51 -3.10
N ALA A 359 15.02 -9.34 -3.97
CA ALA A 359 14.27 -10.36 -4.68
C ALA A 359 14.82 -11.75 -4.33
N ASP A 360 14.04 -12.55 -3.62
CA ASP A 360 14.45 -13.85 -3.10
C ASP A 360 13.46 -14.96 -3.49
N THR A 361 13.69 -16.17 -2.99
CA THR A 361 12.83 -17.36 -3.04
C THR A 361 12.18 -17.67 -4.39
N GLY A 362 12.94 -17.47 -5.47
CA GLY A 362 12.50 -17.82 -6.83
C GLY A 362 11.65 -16.76 -7.53
N TRP A 363 11.61 -15.55 -6.99
CA TRP A 363 11.06 -14.40 -7.67
C TRP A 363 11.62 -14.26 -9.08
N GLY A 364 10.75 -13.85 -9.98
CA GLY A 364 11.17 -13.21 -11.21
C GLY A 364 10.17 -12.14 -11.55
N GLY A 365 10.38 -11.48 -12.67
CA GLY A 365 9.47 -10.46 -13.12
C GLY A 365 10.17 -9.52 -14.07
N ASN A 366 9.54 -8.38 -14.31
CA ASN A 366 10.12 -7.35 -15.15
C ASN A 366 9.96 -5.99 -14.49
N LEU A 367 11.00 -5.15 -14.57
CA LEU A 367 10.97 -3.79 -14.06
C LEU A 367 11.46 -2.82 -15.15
N TYR A 368 10.58 -1.91 -15.53
CA TYR A 368 10.81 -1.00 -16.64
C TYR A 368 10.71 0.46 -16.22
N ASN A 369 11.48 1.34 -16.86
CA ASN A 369 11.38 2.79 -16.75
C ASN A 369 11.28 3.28 -15.29
N SER A 370 12.11 2.75 -14.39
CA SER A 370 11.97 2.93 -12.93
C SER A 370 13.19 3.60 -12.30
N ILE A 371 13.07 4.07 -11.06
CA ILE A 371 14.12 4.75 -10.29
C ILE A 371 14.29 4.05 -8.94
N VAL A 372 15.53 3.78 -8.57
CA VAL A 372 15.94 3.34 -7.23
C VAL A 372 16.98 4.34 -6.72
N TYR A 373 16.65 5.05 -5.66
CA TYR A 373 17.39 6.22 -5.21
C TYR A 373 17.74 6.10 -3.72
N ASN A 374 19.01 6.34 -3.39
CA ASN A 374 19.49 6.64 -2.04
C ASN A 374 19.45 5.50 -1.00
N PHE A 375 19.84 4.29 -1.44
CA PHE A 375 20.02 3.09 -0.62
C PHE A 375 21.50 2.67 -0.58
N PRO A 376 22.36 3.38 0.18
CA PRO A 376 23.81 3.28 0.06
C PRO A 376 24.38 1.92 0.49
N THR A 377 23.66 1.15 1.31
CA THR A 377 24.04 -0.21 1.69
C THR A 377 23.78 -1.19 0.55
N GLU A 378 22.56 -1.17 0.00
CA GLU A 378 22.11 -2.15 -0.97
C GLU A 378 20.92 -1.59 -1.76
N GLY A 379 21.13 -1.29 -3.04
CA GLY A 379 20.10 -0.84 -3.96
C GLY A 379 19.26 -1.98 -4.54
N PHE A 380 19.89 -3.14 -4.76
CA PHE A 380 19.20 -4.35 -5.18
C PHE A 380 20.00 -5.60 -4.80
N ALA A 381 19.40 -6.47 -4.00
CA ALA A 381 19.83 -7.83 -3.74
C ALA A 381 19.01 -8.87 -4.51
N PHE A 382 19.68 -9.96 -4.87
CA PHE A 382 19.04 -11.18 -5.33
C PHE A 382 19.47 -12.31 -4.43
N GLY A 383 18.49 -12.91 -3.76
CA GLY A 383 18.72 -14.04 -2.90
C GLY A 383 18.96 -15.32 -3.69
N ASN A 384 19.53 -16.29 -2.98
CA ASN A 384 19.71 -17.67 -3.47
C ASN A 384 18.67 -18.61 -2.83
N GLY A 385 17.66 -18.05 -2.15
CA GLY A 385 16.52 -18.80 -1.63
C GLY A 385 15.72 -19.40 -2.79
N GLY A 386 15.03 -20.51 -2.49
CA GLY A 386 14.34 -21.31 -3.50
C GLY A 386 15.23 -22.38 -4.14
N PHE A 387 14.76 -22.96 -5.23
CA PHE A 387 15.32 -24.21 -5.78
C PHE A 387 16.45 -23.96 -6.80
N PRO A 388 17.42 -24.89 -6.91
CA PRO A 388 18.44 -24.82 -7.95
C PRO A 388 17.82 -24.75 -9.36
N GLY A 389 18.15 -23.71 -10.12
CA GLY A 389 17.63 -23.45 -11.46
C GLY A 389 16.38 -22.56 -11.50
N THR A 390 15.75 -22.26 -10.36
CA THR A 390 14.61 -21.32 -10.29
C THR A 390 14.76 -20.24 -9.24
N ASN A 391 15.82 -20.24 -8.42
CA ASN A 391 16.14 -19.12 -7.52
C ASN A 391 16.35 -17.82 -8.33
N SER A 392 16.15 -16.68 -7.67
CA SER A 392 16.15 -15.37 -8.34
C SER A 392 17.49 -15.09 -9.03
N SER A 393 18.61 -15.52 -8.43
CA SER A 393 19.95 -15.36 -9.02
C SER A 393 20.19 -16.21 -10.27
N ASP A 394 19.71 -17.46 -10.32
CA ASP A 394 19.75 -18.35 -11.48
C ASP A 394 18.84 -17.81 -12.60
N ARG A 395 17.69 -17.24 -12.25
CA ARG A 395 16.74 -16.65 -13.21
C ARG A 395 17.32 -15.43 -13.94
N ILE A 396 18.13 -14.63 -13.26
CA ILE A 396 18.91 -13.55 -13.87
C ILE A 396 20.01 -14.13 -14.75
N ALA A 397 20.76 -15.13 -14.25
CA ALA A 397 21.84 -15.75 -15.01
C ALA A 397 21.37 -16.42 -16.31
N ASN A 398 20.08 -16.79 -16.38
CA ASN A 398 19.43 -17.40 -17.53
C ASN A 398 18.58 -16.42 -18.37
N ASP A 399 18.69 -15.09 -18.17
CA ASP A 399 17.96 -14.05 -18.90
C ASP A 399 16.42 -14.21 -18.85
N THR A 400 15.86 -14.63 -17.71
CA THR A 400 14.40 -14.81 -17.53
C THR A 400 13.72 -13.65 -16.78
N ILE A 401 14.47 -12.62 -16.43
CA ILE A 401 14.04 -11.39 -15.73
C ILE A 401 14.54 -10.21 -16.56
N ASP A 402 13.67 -9.24 -16.86
CA ASP A 402 14.04 -8.08 -17.69
C ASP A 402 14.06 -6.77 -16.88
N PHE A 403 15.15 -6.02 -17.02
CA PHE A 403 15.36 -4.70 -16.45
C PHE A 403 15.76 -3.73 -17.56
N SER A 404 14.86 -2.83 -17.94
CA SER A 404 15.14 -1.86 -19.01
C SER A 404 14.68 -0.46 -18.66
N GLY A 405 15.56 0.52 -18.88
CA GLY A 405 15.28 1.92 -18.52
C GLY A 405 15.25 2.19 -17.02
N VAL A 406 15.86 1.34 -16.18
CA VAL A 406 15.94 1.53 -14.72
C VAL A 406 17.16 2.37 -14.34
N VAL A 407 17.02 3.26 -13.35
CA VAL A 407 18.09 4.14 -12.86
C VAL A 407 18.38 3.84 -11.40
N PHE A 408 19.65 3.59 -11.07
CA PHE A 408 20.13 3.47 -9.70
C PHE A 408 21.04 4.65 -9.37
N PHE A 409 20.76 5.36 -8.27
CA PHE A 409 21.57 6.51 -7.84
C PHE A 409 21.78 6.48 -6.33
N ASN A 410 23.05 6.56 -5.91
CA ASN A 410 23.47 6.33 -4.52
C ASN A 410 22.90 5.02 -3.93
N SER A 411 22.84 3.99 -4.79
CA SER A 411 22.24 2.69 -4.49
C SER A 411 23.04 1.59 -5.18
N PRO A 412 24.12 1.07 -4.55
CA PRO A 412 24.94 0.03 -5.17
C PRO A 412 24.18 -1.30 -5.25
N SER A 413 24.32 -2.05 -6.36
CA SER A 413 23.88 -3.46 -6.43
C SER A 413 24.94 -4.36 -5.79
N THR A 414 24.56 -5.27 -4.88
CA THR A 414 25.51 -6.06 -4.07
C THR A 414 25.75 -7.49 -4.57
N THR A 415 25.06 -7.97 -5.61
CA THR A 415 25.25 -9.36 -6.07
C THR A 415 26.42 -9.55 -7.04
N ALA A 416 27.39 -10.35 -6.63
CA ALA A 416 28.64 -10.67 -7.34
C ALA A 416 28.48 -11.40 -8.69
N ASN A 417 27.26 -11.76 -9.11
CA ASN A 417 26.96 -12.41 -10.39
C ASN A 417 26.17 -11.52 -11.37
N ALA A 418 25.95 -10.25 -11.03
CA ALA A 418 25.24 -9.26 -11.82
C ALA A 418 25.88 -8.92 -13.19
N GLY A 419 27.11 -9.36 -13.46
CA GLY A 419 28.03 -8.74 -14.43
C GLY A 419 27.55 -8.53 -15.88
N THR A 420 26.51 -9.21 -16.35
CA THR A 420 26.07 -9.13 -17.76
C THR A 420 24.68 -8.51 -17.96
N VAL A 421 23.70 -8.81 -17.11
CA VAL A 421 22.33 -8.25 -17.21
C VAL A 421 22.26 -6.84 -16.61
N ILE A 422 23.05 -6.58 -15.57
CA ILE A 422 23.08 -5.30 -14.84
C ILE A 422 24.00 -4.28 -15.53
N SER A 423 24.92 -4.71 -16.40
CA SER A 423 25.84 -3.78 -17.09
C SER A 423 25.23 -3.08 -18.32
N SER A 424 24.12 -3.58 -18.88
CA SER A 424 23.43 -2.96 -20.03
C SER A 424 22.27 -2.05 -19.65
N GLY A 425 21.68 -2.22 -18.45
CA GLY A 425 20.56 -1.42 -17.95
C GLY A 425 20.92 -0.36 -16.91
N PHE A 426 22.11 -0.41 -16.29
CA PHE A 426 22.54 0.59 -15.32
C PHE A 426 23.11 1.81 -16.04
N ASN A 427 22.23 2.71 -16.46
CA ASN A 427 22.63 4.08 -16.76
C ASN A 427 22.97 4.77 -15.44
N ASN A 428 24.18 4.53 -14.93
CA ASN A 428 24.81 5.20 -13.80
C ASN A 428 25.08 6.67 -14.20
N THR A 429 24.02 7.43 -14.43
CA THR A 429 24.11 8.83 -14.82
C THR A 429 24.41 9.66 -13.58
N THR A 430 25.53 10.37 -13.62
CA THR A 430 25.91 11.46 -12.72
C THR A 430 24.99 12.70 -12.82
N ALA A 431 23.81 12.57 -13.44
CA ALA A 431 22.94 13.67 -13.85
C ALA A 431 21.51 13.56 -13.27
N ILE A 432 21.33 13.04 -12.05
CA ILE A 432 20.11 13.32 -11.29
C ILE A 432 20.34 14.64 -10.56
N THR A 433 19.66 15.70 -10.97
CA THR A 433 19.55 16.90 -10.11
C THR A 433 18.44 16.66 -9.11
N LEU A 434 18.81 16.60 -7.84
CA LEU A 434 17.89 16.39 -6.73
C LEU A 434 17.09 17.65 -6.45
N LEU A 435 15.77 17.52 -6.44
CA LEU A 435 14.86 18.54 -5.94
C LEU A 435 14.47 18.14 -4.53
N GLY A 436 15.42 18.25 -3.57
CA GLY A 436 15.18 17.96 -2.16
C GLY A 436 15.59 16.54 -1.72
N ASN A 437 16.33 16.45 -0.61
CA ASN A 437 16.57 15.20 0.12
C ASN A 437 16.55 15.47 1.63
N SER A 438 15.59 16.28 2.06
CA SER A 438 15.40 16.55 3.48
C SER A 438 14.05 15.95 3.87
N GLN A 439 14.06 14.73 4.40
CA GLN A 439 12.91 14.01 4.97
C GLN A 439 12.36 14.69 6.24
N VAL A 440 12.55 16.01 6.37
CA VAL A 440 12.11 16.85 7.48
C VAL A 440 10.88 17.61 7.01
N VAL A 441 9.79 17.50 7.77
CA VAL A 441 8.53 18.22 7.55
C VAL A 441 8.80 19.71 7.28
N GLY A 442 8.26 20.23 6.17
CA GLY A 442 8.41 21.64 5.78
C GLY A 442 9.74 22.02 5.12
N THR A 443 10.52 21.06 4.57
CA THR A 443 11.73 21.35 3.79
C THR A 443 11.74 20.55 2.48
N ASN A 444 12.02 21.22 1.35
CA ASN A 444 12.26 20.68 -0.01
C ASN A 444 11.89 19.20 -0.22
N GLY A 445 10.76 18.97 -0.89
CA GLY A 445 10.08 17.68 -0.92
C GLY A 445 10.83 16.51 -1.59
N LEU A 446 10.18 15.34 -1.58
CA LEU A 446 10.83 14.02 -1.69
C LEU A 446 10.85 13.41 -3.11
N ILE A 447 10.98 14.22 -4.16
CA ILE A 447 10.89 13.72 -5.54
C ILE A 447 12.27 13.58 -6.20
N PRO A 448 12.70 12.35 -6.54
CA PRO A 448 13.79 12.16 -7.48
C PRO A 448 13.28 12.37 -8.91
N VAL A 449 13.61 13.51 -9.53
CA VAL A 449 13.37 13.76 -10.97
C VAL A 449 14.70 13.69 -11.74
N PRO A 450 14.88 12.73 -12.66
CA PRO A 450 16.07 12.72 -13.51
C PRO A 450 16.13 13.97 -14.39
N THR A 451 17.26 14.69 -14.43
CA THR A 451 17.43 15.86 -15.31
C THR A 451 18.38 15.54 -16.47
N GLY A 452 17.86 15.60 -17.70
CA GLY A 452 18.64 15.33 -18.91
C GLY A 452 17.86 14.45 -19.89
N SER A 453 18.24 14.55 -21.17
CA SER A 453 17.62 13.76 -22.24
C SER A 453 17.89 12.27 -22.03
N ALA A 454 17.00 11.56 -21.35
CA ALA A 454 17.02 10.10 -21.34
C ALA A 454 16.60 9.63 -22.74
N THR A 455 17.53 9.54 -23.68
CA THR A 455 17.28 9.03 -25.05
C THR A 455 17.00 7.52 -25.10
N GLU A 456 16.72 6.89 -23.96
CA GLU A 456 16.57 5.44 -23.83
C GLU A 456 15.44 5.15 -22.83
N TYR A 457 14.23 5.02 -23.40
CA TYR A 457 13.03 4.52 -22.70
C TYR A 457 12.68 3.18 -23.30
N ALA A 458 12.32 2.22 -22.45
CA ALA A 458 11.72 0.99 -22.94
C ALA A 458 10.34 1.34 -23.52
N VAL A 459 10.20 1.19 -24.83
CA VAL A 459 8.88 1.23 -25.49
C VAL A 459 8.14 0.00 -25.02
N PHE A 460 6.90 0.15 -24.54
CA PHE A 460 6.02 -0.95 -24.13
C PHE A 460 6.14 -2.14 -25.08
N PRO A 461 6.83 -3.23 -24.70
CA PRO A 461 6.59 -4.51 -25.34
C PRO A 461 5.09 -4.78 -25.34
N SER A 462 4.57 -5.25 -26.47
CA SER A 462 3.21 -5.80 -26.54
C SER A 462 3.19 -7.04 -25.64
N PHE A 463 2.83 -6.87 -24.37
CA PHE A 463 2.77 -7.96 -23.41
C PHE A 463 1.48 -8.75 -23.64
N GLY A 464 1.64 -10.02 -23.99
CA GLY A 464 0.63 -11.02 -23.66
C GLY A 464 0.94 -11.49 -22.24
N LEU A 465 0.29 -10.90 -21.23
CA LEU A 465 0.25 -11.53 -19.92
C LEU A 465 -0.27 -12.97 -20.13
N GLY A 466 0.49 -13.97 -19.70
CA GLY A 466 0.17 -15.38 -19.98
C GLY A 466 -1.22 -15.73 -19.46
N VAL A 467 -2.05 -16.35 -20.32
CA VAL A 467 -3.45 -16.78 -20.08
C VAL A 467 -4.47 -15.69 -19.67
N GLY A 468 -5.23 -15.20 -20.66
CA GLY A 468 -6.59 -14.67 -20.46
C GLY A 468 -6.74 -13.16 -20.27
N TYR A 469 -5.66 -12.40 -20.22
CA TYR A 469 -5.68 -10.94 -20.08
C TYR A 469 -6.02 -10.25 -21.41
N THR A 470 -6.92 -9.27 -21.42
CA THR A 470 -7.47 -8.67 -22.66
C THR A 470 -7.34 -7.14 -22.76
N GLY A 471 -6.51 -6.48 -21.94
CA GLY A 471 -6.35 -5.03 -21.97
C GLY A 471 -4.89 -4.53 -22.05
N ASN A 472 -4.72 -3.36 -22.66
CA ASN A 472 -3.51 -2.54 -22.52
C ASN A 472 -3.68 -1.70 -21.23
N TYR A 473 -3.06 -2.15 -20.13
CA TYR A 473 -3.22 -1.53 -18.80
C TYR A 473 -2.26 -0.38 -18.55
N PHE A 474 -1.08 -0.47 -19.15
CA PHE A 474 -0.08 0.55 -18.95
C PHE A 474 -0.39 1.79 -19.78
N THR A 475 -0.37 2.94 -19.12
CA THR A 475 -0.41 4.24 -19.77
C THR A 475 0.97 4.52 -20.36
N PRO A 476 1.08 4.89 -21.64
CA PRO A 476 2.37 5.20 -22.21
C PRO A 476 3.08 6.37 -21.52
N ALA A 477 4.26 6.12 -20.94
CA ALA A 477 5.14 7.13 -20.38
C ALA A 477 6.44 7.23 -21.17
N SER A 478 6.84 8.45 -21.50
CA SER A 478 8.17 8.76 -22.06
C SER A 478 9.12 9.28 -20.98
N TYR A 479 8.97 8.80 -19.75
CA TYR A 479 9.79 9.18 -18.60
C TYR A 479 10.04 7.97 -17.70
N LYS A 480 11.00 8.11 -16.79
CA LYS A 480 11.35 7.10 -15.79
C LYS A 480 10.82 7.52 -14.43
N GLY A 481 10.47 6.54 -13.61
CA GLY A 481 9.85 6.76 -12.30
C GLY A 481 8.37 7.11 -12.39
N ALA A 482 7.78 7.29 -11.22
CA ALA A 482 6.34 7.44 -11.04
C ALA A 482 5.78 8.83 -11.37
N PHE A 483 6.64 9.82 -11.63
CA PHE A 483 6.24 11.21 -11.83
C PHE A 483 6.63 11.69 -13.22
N ASP A 484 5.69 12.36 -13.90
CA ASP A 484 5.98 13.09 -15.12
C ASP A 484 6.98 14.22 -14.82
N PRO A 485 8.12 14.31 -15.53
CA PRO A 485 9.09 15.38 -15.34
C PRO A 485 8.62 16.74 -15.87
N ASP A 486 7.43 16.84 -16.48
CA ASP A 486 6.82 18.14 -16.81
C ASP A 486 6.68 18.99 -15.54
N THR A 487 7.60 19.93 -15.41
CA THR A 487 7.66 20.81 -14.26
C THR A 487 6.41 21.66 -14.14
N THR A 488 5.64 21.89 -15.21
CA THR A 488 4.46 22.78 -15.22
C THR A 488 3.17 22.13 -14.73
N ALA A 489 3.12 20.80 -14.68
CA ALA A 489 1.96 20.04 -14.23
C ALA A 489 2.01 19.75 -12.73
N THR A 490 0.83 19.68 -12.10
CA THR A 490 0.71 19.13 -10.74
C THR A 490 0.95 17.63 -10.79
N ILE A 491 1.67 17.10 -9.81
CA ILE A 491 1.87 15.67 -9.69
C ILE A 491 0.59 15.00 -9.17
N TRP A 492 0.49 13.68 -9.37
CA TRP A 492 -0.73 12.96 -9.06
C TRP A 492 -1.02 12.80 -7.55
N THR A 493 -0.04 13.07 -6.67
CA THR A 493 -0.20 13.04 -5.21
C THR A 493 -0.76 14.35 -4.63
N THR A 494 -0.80 15.42 -5.43
CA THR A 494 -1.23 16.76 -4.98
C THR A 494 -2.68 16.79 -4.51
N GLY A 495 -2.89 17.40 -3.34
CA GLY A 495 -4.17 17.75 -2.74
C GLY A 495 -4.85 16.66 -1.91
N TRP A 496 -4.34 15.43 -1.87
CA TRP A 496 -5.07 14.31 -1.24
C TRP A 496 -4.24 13.36 -0.37
N THR A 497 -2.91 13.36 -0.50
CA THR A 497 -2.03 12.48 0.27
C THR A 497 -1.56 13.16 1.57
N ALA A 498 -1.35 12.39 2.63
CA ALA A 498 -0.77 12.87 3.88
C ALA A 498 0.59 13.53 3.64
N LEU A 499 1.42 12.93 2.77
CA LEU A 499 2.73 13.50 2.43
C LEU A 499 2.63 14.88 1.81
N ASN A 500 1.62 15.13 0.98
CA ASN A 500 1.45 16.44 0.35
C ASN A 500 0.95 17.47 1.36
N HIS A 501 -0.05 17.11 2.18
CA HIS A 501 -0.54 17.98 3.26
C HIS A 501 0.46 18.22 4.42
N LEU A 502 1.61 17.52 4.42
CA LEU A 502 2.72 17.73 5.35
C LEU A 502 3.93 18.40 4.70
N ASP A 503 3.79 18.86 3.45
CA ASP A 503 4.85 19.44 2.62
C ASP A 503 6.09 18.54 2.48
N MET A 504 5.88 17.23 2.60
CA MET A 504 6.92 16.22 2.40
C MET A 504 7.02 15.85 0.92
N ILE A 505 5.93 16.00 0.15
CA ILE A 505 5.97 15.91 -1.31
C ILE A 505 5.38 17.17 -1.93
N PRO A 506 6.07 17.83 -2.88
CA PRO A 506 5.65 19.10 -3.44
C PRO A 506 4.44 18.92 -4.37
N ASP A 507 3.84 20.02 -4.82
CA ASP A 507 2.74 19.96 -5.76
C ASP A 507 3.17 19.71 -7.21
N ARG A 508 4.42 20.04 -7.53
CA ARG A 508 4.95 19.99 -8.89
C ARG A 508 6.30 19.33 -8.95
N ALA A 509 6.61 18.80 -10.13
CA ALA A 509 7.88 18.11 -10.38
C ALA A 509 9.11 19.04 -10.30
N ASP A 510 8.98 20.37 -10.32
CA ASP A 510 10.08 21.32 -10.03
C ASP A 510 10.28 21.62 -8.54
N GLY A 511 9.53 20.96 -7.66
CA GLY A 511 9.57 21.21 -6.23
C GLY A 511 8.81 22.48 -5.82
N LEU A 512 8.07 23.11 -6.74
CA LEU A 512 7.17 24.20 -6.36
C LEU A 512 5.95 23.64 -5.65
N ASP A 513 5.77 24.16 -4.46
CA ASP A 513 4.51 24.17 -3.74
C ASP A 513 3.65 25.34 -4.27
N VAL A 514 2.44 25.05 -4.72
CA VAL A 514 1.52 26.04 -5.32
C VAL A 514 0.30 26.31 -4.45
N ASP A 515 0.05 25.51 -3.41
CA ASP A 515 -1.03 25.72 -2.47
C ASP A 515 -0.65 26.70 -1.33
N GLY A 516 0.66 26.89 -1.10
CA GLY A 516 1.18 27.91 -0.20
C GLY A 516 0.82 27.67 1.27
N LEU A 517 0.65 26.39 1.62
CA LEU A 517 0.52 25.93 3.00
C LEU A 517 1.80 26.14 3.83
#